data_AF-A0A259FQP0-F1
#
_entry.id   AF-A0A259FQP0-F1
#
_cell.length_a   1.000
_cell.length_b   1.000
_cell.length_c   1.000
_cell.angle_alpha   90.00
_cell.angle_beta   90.00
_cell.angle_gamma   90.00
#
_symmetry.space_group_name_H-M   'P 1'
#
loop_
_entity.id
_entity.type
_entity.pdbx_description
1 polymer ?
#
loop_
_entity_poly.entity_id
_entity_poly.type
_entity_poly.pdbx_seq_one_letter_code
_entity_poly.pdbx_strand_id
1 'polypeptide(L)'
;MLNFEDDFTPAAKPLDVPAFLRKESAAAADVADPAPSTQQRVRASDKRIINGSTDVNQLVPFKYKWAWEKYLAGCANHWMPQEVNMS
;
A
#
# COMPACT_ATOMS: atom_id res chain seq x y z
N MET A 1 -23.85 -7.09 6.63
CA MET A 1 -22.71 -7.67 7.37
C MET A 1 -22.01 -8.61 6.43
N LEU A 2 -20.78 -8.29 6.02
CA LEU A 2 -20.01 -9.15 5.12
C LEU A 2 -19.29 -10.19 5.97
N ASN A 3 -19.57 -11.46 5.69
CA ASN A 3 -19.00 -12.62 6.38
C ASN A 3 -17.56 -12.83 5.90
N PHE A 4 -16.65 -13.16 6.83
CA PHE A 4 -15.20 -13.17 6.65
C PHE A 4 -14.58 -14.58 6.55
N GLU A 5 -15.35 -15.61 6.23
CA GLU A 5 -14.85 -16.99 6.16
C GLU A 5 -15.09 -17.62 4.78
N ASP A 6 -14.22 -17.30 3.82
CA ASP A 6 -13.99 -18.17 2.66
C ASP A 6 -12.47 -18.27 2.44
N ASP A 7 -11.95 -19.48 2.71
CA ASP A 7 -10.56 -19.91 2.60
C ASP A 7 -10.00 -19.69 1.19
N PHE A 8 -9.09 -18.72 1.05
CA PHE A 8 -8.32 -18.56 -0.20
C PHE A 8 -7.06 -19.41 -0.11
N THR A 9 -7.15 -20.68 -0.53
CA THR A 9 -5.96 -21.50 -0.80
C THR A 9 -5.54 -21.24 -2.25
N PRO A 10 -4.43 -20.52 -2.53
CA PRO A 10 -4.02 -20.26 -3.90
C PRO A 10 -3.31 -21.51 -4.45
N ALA A 11 -4.02 -22.29 -5.28
CA ALA A 11 -3.38 -23.26 -6.15
C ALA A 11 -2.66 -22.51 -7.29
N ALA A 12 -1.33 -22.41 -7.18
CA ALA A 12 -0.49 -21.78 -8.20
C ALA A 12 -0.43 -22.66 -9.46
N LYS A 13 -1.18 -22.28 -10.51
CA LYS A 13 -0.93 -22.76 -11.87
C LYS A 13 0.16 -21.89 -12.49
N PRO A 14 1.28 -22.45 -12.99
CA PRO A 14 2.29 -21.65 -13.65
C PRO A 14 1.76 -21.19 -15.00
N LEU A 15 1.64 -19.88 -15.17
CA LEU A 15 1.42 -19.26 -16.49
C LEU A 15 2.75 -19.28 -17.25
N ASP A 16 2.72 -19.76 -18.49
CA ASP A 16 3.89 -19.76 -19.37
C ASP A 16 4.13 -18.33 -19.90
N VAL A 17 4.95 -17.58 -19.18
CA VAL A 17 5.31 -16.21 -19.54
C VAL A 17 6.52 -16.24 -20.48
N PRO A 18 6.47 -15.53 -21.63
CA PRO A 18 7.53 -15.54 -22.63
C PRO A 18 8.84 -14.96 -22.09
N ALA A 19 9.96 -15.52 -22.55
CA ALA A 19 11.29 -15.36 -21.97
C ALA A 19 11.78 -13.90 -21.83
N PHE A 20 11.32 -13.00 -22.69
CA PHE A 20 11.71 -11.58 -22.65
C PHE A 20 11.05 -10.75 -21.52
N LEU A 21 9.98 -11.28 -20.90
CA LEU A 21 9.38 -10.70 -19.68
C LEU A 21 9.97 -11.30 -18.40
N ARG A 22 10.81 -12.33 -18.51
CA ARG A 22 11.56 -12.87 -17.37
C ARG A 22 12.72 -11.92 -17.10
N LYS A 23 12.51 -11.00 -16.16
CA LYS A 23 13.62 -10.25 -15.56
C LYS A 23 14.50 -11.28 -14.85
N GLU A 24 15.64 -11.62 -15.46
CA GLU A 24 16.66 -12.49 -14.88
C GLU A 24 16.95 -12.00 -13.45
N SER A 25 16.52 -12.78 -12.45
CA SER A 25 16.79 -12.48 -11.05
C SER A 25 18.25 -12.81 -10.80
N ALA A 26 19.12 -11.81 -10.95
CA ALA A 26 20.47 -11.88 -10.42
C ALA A 26 20.37 -12.00 -8.89
N ALA A 27 20.77 -13.16 -8.40
CA ALA A 27 20.77 -13.50 -6.98
C ALA A 27 21.82 -12.71 -6.19
N ALA A 28 21.47 -12.51 -4.92
CA ALA A 28 22.31 -12.20 -3.76
C ALA A 28 22.78 -10.74 -3.56
N ALA A 29 21.96 -10.00 -2.81
CA ALA A 29 22.44 -9.48 -1.53
C ALA A 29 21.42 -9.87 -0.47
N ASP A 30 21.90 -10.57 0.56
CA ASP A 30 21.22 -10.82 1.83
C ASP A 30 20.96 -9.45 2.48
N VAL A 31 19.88 -8.79 2.05
CA VAL A 31 19.25 -7.76 2.88
C VAL A 31 18.57 -8.55 3.98
N ALA A 32 19.32 -8.76 5.07
CA ALA A 32 18.79 -9.26 6.32
C ALA A 32 17.41 -8.65 6.52
N ASP A 33 16.38 -9.49 6.44
CA ASP A 33 15.02 -9.12 6.73
C ASP A 33 15.08 -8.42 8.09
N PRO A 34 14.78 -7.11 8.21
CA PRO A 34 14.89 -6.44 9.49
C PRO A 34 13.99 -7.22 10.43
N ALA A 35 14.61 -7.89 11.41
CA ALA A 35 13.97 -8.76 12.38
C ALA A 35 12.60 -8.18 12.74
N PRO A 36 11.51 -8.98 12.70
CA PRO A 36 10.15 -8.46 12.67
C PRO A 36 10.02 -7.41 13.75
N SER A 37 10.03 -6.13 13.34
CA SER A 37 9.85 -5.03 14.28
C SER A 37 8.52 -5.34 14.91
N THR A 38 8.52 -5.73 16.19
CA THR A 38 7.30 -6.15 16.89
C THR A 38 6.26 -5.11 16.53
N GLN A 39 5.27 -5.49 15.71
CA GLN A 39 4.36 -4.55 15.07
C GLN A 39 3.43 -4.03 16.16
N GLN A 40 3.93 -3.05 16.92
CA GLN A 40 3.20 -2.44 17.98
C GLN A 40 2.16 -1.52 17.35
N ARG A 41 0.94 -1.58 17.87
CA ARG A 41 -0.14 -0.69 17.44
C ARG A 41 0.27 0.75 17.68
N VAL A 42 0.19 1.56 16.64
CA VAL A 42 0.47 3.00 16.72
C VAL A 42 -0.64 3.72 17.50
N ARG A 43 -0.26 4.64 18.38
CA ARG A 43 -1.21 5.53 19.08
C ARG A 43 -1.41 6.82 18.29
N ALA A 44 -2.66 7.31 18.26
CA ALA A 44 -2.99 8.54 17.53
C ALA A 44 -2.29 9.78 18.11
N SER A 45 -2.07 9.85 19.42
CA SER A 45 -1.40 10.98 20.09
C SER A 45 0.03 11.21 19.58
N ASP A 46 0.72 10.12 19.23
CA ASP A 46 2.16 10.10 19.05
C ASP A 46 2.56 10.49 17.61
N LYS A 47 1.64 10.36 16.65
CA LYS A 47 1.87 10.75 15.24
C LYS A 47 2.21 12.25 15.15
N ARG A 48 3.18 12.61 14.30
CA ARG A 48 3.59 13.99 14.00
C ARG A 48 3.69 14.17 12.48
N ILE A 49 3.45 15.39 11.98
CA ILE A 49 3.59 15.69 10.54
C ILE A 49 5.06 15.67 10.12
N ILE A 50 5.96 16.19 10.97
CA ILE A 50 7.39 16.27 10.71
C ILE A 50 8.11 15.61 11.89
N ASN A 51 9.17 14.85 11.60
CA ASN A 51 10.06 14.23 12.58
C ASN A 51 9.33 13.34 13.61
N GLY A 52 8.28 12.62 13.19
CA GLY A 52 7.62 11.61 14.02
C GLY A 52 8.41 10.31 14.09
N SER A 53 8.35 9.62 15.22
CA SER A 53 9.03 8.33 15.46
C SER A 53 8.09 7.11 15.37
N THR A 54 6.80 7.34 15.16
CA THR A 54 5.80 6.26 15.02
C THR A 54 5.91 5.57 13.67
N ASP A 55 5.59 4.27 13.62
CA ASP A 55 5.54 3.50 12.38
C ASP A 55 4.61 4.17 11.33
N VAL A 56 5.19 4.50 10.17
CA VAL A 56 4.52 5.20 9.06
C VAL A 56 3.78 4.26 8.11
N ASN A 57 4.09 2.96 8.14
CA ASN A 57 3.45 1.97 7.28
C ASN A 57 2.04 1.60 7.79
N GLN A 58 1.70 1.96 9.03
CA GLN A 58 0.37 1.77 9.62
C GLN A 58 -0.51 3.01 9.42
N LEU A 59 -1.50 2.87 8.53
CA LEU A 59 -2.43 3.95 8.21
C LEU A 59 -3.26 4.39 9.44
N VAL A 60 -3.77 3.41 10.20
CA VAL A 60 -4.61 3.64 11.38
C VAL A 60 -3.79 3.68 12.68
N PRO A 61 -4.23 4.42 13.70
CA PRO A 61 -5.39 5.34 13.72
C PRO A 61 -5.09 6.70 13.05
N PHE A 62 -6.14 7.32 12.50
CA PHE A 62 -6.05 8.65 11.88
C PHE A 62 -6.00 9.77 12.91
N LYS A 63 -4.88 10.51 12.96
CA LYS A 63 -4.75 11.75 13.74
C LYS A 63 -5.21 12.99 12.97
N TYR A 64 -4.78 13.12 11.72
CA TYR A 64 -5.01 14.30 10.88
C TYR A 64 -6.19 14.08 9.94
N LYS A 65 -7.41 14.23 10.45
CA LYS A 65 -8.65 13.96 9.69
C LYS A 65 -8.79 14.83 8.44
N TRP A 66 -8.37 16.09 8.50
CA TRP A 66 -8.34 16.99 7.34
C TRP A 66 -7.55 16.41 6.16
N ALA A 67 -6.43 15.72 6.43
CA ALA A 67 -5.59 15.15 5.36
C ALA A 67 -6.30 13.99 4.68
N TRP A 68 -7.01 13.18 5.47
CA TRP A 68 -7.84 12.09 4.96
C TRP A 68 -9.02 12.60 4.13
N GLU A 69 -9.70 13.66 4.57
CA GLU A 69 -10.77 14.31 3.81
C GLU A 69 -10.25 14.88 2.49
N LYS A 70 -9.06 15.50 2.48
CA LYS A 70 -8.43 15.98 1.25
C LYS A 70 -8.05 14.85 0.29
N TYR A 71 -7.57 13.72 0.81
CA TYR A 71 -7.33 12.52 0.00
C TYR A 71 -8.62 12.03 -0.68
N LEU A 72 -9.70 11.85 0.09
CA LEU A 72 -11.00 11.42 -0.46
C LEU A 72 -11.57 12.42 -1.47
N ALA A 73 -11.45 13.72 -1.21
CA ALA A 73 -11.84 14.76 -2.15
C ALA A 73 -11.02 14.68 -3.45
N GLY A 74 -9.72 14.39 -3.38
CA GLY A 74 -8.88 14.15 -4.55
C GLY A 74 -9.35 12.93 -5.35
N CYS A 75 -9.62 11.81 -4.68
CA CYS A 75 -10.14 10.59 -5.32
C CYS A 75 -11.47 10.83 -6.04
N ALA A 76 -12.37 11.62 -5.48
CA ALA A 76 -13.67 11.93 -6.07
C ALA A 76 -13.58 12.88 -7.28
N ASN A 77 -12.47 13.58 -7.45
CA ASN A 77 -12.24 14.56 -8.53
C ASN A 77 -11.22 14.04 -9.55
N HIS A 78 -11.17 12.72 -9.80
CA HIS A 78 -10.32 12.18 -10.85
C HIS A 78 -10.82 12.67 -12.23
N TRP A 79 -9.91 13.13 -13.08
CA TRP A 79 -10.19 13.48 -14.46
C TRP A 79 -8.99 13.09 -15.32
N MET A 80 -9.24 12.80 -16.60
CA MET A 80 -8.21 12.50 -17.58
C MET A 80 -8.16 13.59 -18.63
N PRO A 81 -6.98 14.07 -19.06
CA PRO A 81 -6.88 15.11 -20.10
C PRO A 81 -7.61 14.79 -21.40
N GLN A 82 -7.75 13.51 -21.75
CA GLN A 82 -8.46 13.02 -22.93
C GLN A 82 -9.99 13.18 -22.83
N GLU A 83 -10.53 13.47 -21.65
CA GLU A 83 -11.96 13.70 -21.42
C GLU A 83 -12.42 15.10 -21.86
N VAL A 84 -11.49 16.01 -22.18
CA VAL A 84 -11.78 17.37 -22.67
C VAL A 84 -11.56 17.43 -24.18
N ASN A 85 -12.61 17.77 -24.93
CA ASN A 85 -12.51 17.94 -26.38
C ASN A 85 -11.79 19.25 -26.73
N MET A 86 -10.92 19.19 -27.73
CA MET A 86 -10.07 20.28 -28.20
C MET A 86 -10.55 20.90 -29.53
N SER A 87 -11.80 20.63 -29.94
CA SER A 87 -12.41 21.15 -31.19
C SER A 87 -12.80 22.62 -31.11
#